data_AF-A0A7V9QGX2-F1
#
_entry.id   AF-A0A7V9QGX2-F1
#
_cell.length_a   1.000
_cell.length_b   1.000
_cell.length_c   1.000
_cell.angle_alpha   90.00
_cell.angle_beta   90.00
_cell.angle_gamma   90.00
#
_symmetry.space_group_name_H-M   'P 1'
#
loop_
_entity.id
_entity.type
_entity.pdbx_description
1 polymer ?
#
loop_
_entity_poly.entity_id
_entity_poly.type
_entity_poly.pdbx_seq_one_letter_code
_entity_poly.pdbx_strand_id
1 'polypeptide(L)'
;MSLRPILLAIVGDSAAGKSTLGAGISSLLGDERVTVVTTDDYHKHNRKARRELRISALHPDCNDLDLLGEHLDRLASGTPVRKAPYNHSTGDFDAPREIAPSEFLIVEGLLGLYSPALRDHYDLTVYLDTPEPLRHRWKVSRDTAKRGYSQGQVQDLLERREQVSARYIRPQRDHADMVVRFRPGPKAIDDTMLHATVAMRNQVRHPALTAVIEESPLAAPRLQLRKQGEGAVIEIDGRIADEEAAQAERALMRQRPELRQLLQRHTGQFMSNGTQRHSNALGLAQLLIAYPVISAKIARGDTV
;
A
#
# COMPACT_ATOMS: atom_id res chain seq x y z
N MET A 1 20.09 -2.98 -22.18
CA MET A 1 19.01 -3.90 -21.74
C MET A 1 18.22 -3.19 -20.66
N SER A 2 16.89 -3.13 -20.76
CA SER A 2 16.06 -2.61 -19.69
C SER A 2 16.21 -3.54 -18.48
N LEU A 3 16.56 -2.99 -17.32
CA LEU A 3 16.77 -3.75 -16.09
C LEU A 3 15.43 -4.24 -15.53
N ARG A 4 15.46 -5.40 -14.86
CA ARG A 4 14.28 -5.94 -14.17
C ARG A 4 13.72 -4.87 -13.22
N PRO A 5 12.43 -4.51 -13.35
CA PRO A 5 11.78 -3.57 -12.46
C PRO A 5 11.85 -3.97 -10.99
N ILE A 6 11.65 -3.02 -10.09
CA ILE A 6 11.44 -3.35 -8.67
C ILE A 6 9.95 -3.56 -8.40
N LEU A 7 9.60 -4.72 -7.87
CA LEU A 7 8.22 -5.12 -7.61
C LEU A 7 7.89 -4.91 -6.13
N LEU A 8 7.00 -3.95 -5.86
CA LEU A 8 6.44 -3.64 -4.54
C LEU A 8 5.02 -4.18 -4.43
N ALA A 9 4.77 -5.11 -3.50
CA ALA A 9 3.40 -5.51 -3.17
C ALA A 9 2.82 -4.63 -2.05
N ILE A 10 1.58 -4.15 -2.23
CA ILE A 10 0.78 -3.49 -1.18
C ILE A 10 -0.52 -4.27 -1.00
N VAL A 11 -0.60 -5.05 0.07
CA VAL A 11 -1.70 -6.00 0.31
C VAL A 11 -2.46 -5.66 1.58
N GLY A 12 -3.74 -6.02 1.63
CA GLY A 12 -4.61 -5.76 2.77
C GLY A 12 -6.07 -5.82 2.35
N ASP A 13 -6.99 -5.73 3.32
CA ASP A 13 -8.41 -5.87 3.03
C ASP A 13 -8.97 -4.69 2.20
N SER A 14 -10.16 -4.87 1.64
CA SER A 14 -10.92 -3.82 0.97
C SER A 14 -11.12 -2.63 1.91
N ALA A 15 -10.89 -1.42 1.37
CA ALA A 15 -10.94 -0.17 2.10
C ALA A 15 -9.91 -0.05 3.23
N ALA A 16 -8.78 -0.77 3.17
CA ALA A 16 -7.68 -0.60 4.12
C ALA A 16 -6.84 0.67 3.87
N GLY A 17 -6.91 1.30 2.68
CA GLY A 17 -6.12 2.49 2.32
C GLY A 17 -4.96 2.22 1.34
N LYS A 18 -4.91 1.03 0.73
CA LYS A 18 -3.82 0.60 -0.17
C LYS A 18 -3.58 1.57 -1.32
N SER A 19 -4.63 1.96 -2.06
CA SER A 19 -4.49 2.85 -3.21
C SER A 19 -4.01 4.24 -2.82
N THR A 20 -4.33 4.71 -1.61
CA THR A 20 -3.79 5.96 -1.07
C THR A 20 -2.31 5.83 -0.73
N LEU A 21 -1.92 4.72 -0.10
CA LEU A 21 -0.53 4.44 0.23
C LEU A 21 0.31 4.30 -1.05
N GLY A 22 -0.16 3.49 -2.00
CA GLY A 22 0.48 3.25 -3.29
C GLY A 22 0.57 4.49 -4.17
N ALA A 23 -0.47 5.34 -4.20
CA ALA A 23 -0.43 6.59 -4.97
C ALA A 23 0.64 7.57 -4.46
N GLY A 24 0.81 7.71 -3.14
CA GLY A 24 1.88 8.58 -2.63
C GLY A 24 3.28 7.99 -2.82
N ILE A 25 3.43 6.66 -2.78
CA ILE A 25 4.70 6.00 -3.14
C ILE A 25 4.97 6.16 -4.64
N SER A 26 3.95 6.02 -5.49
CA SER A 26 4.05 6.28 -6.94
C SER A 26 4.50 7.71 -7.18
N SER A 27 3.86 8.68 -6.53
CA SER A 27 4.23 10.09 -6.62
C SER A 27 5.68 10.31 -6.20
N LEU A 28 6.14 9.71 -5.10
CA LEU A 28 7.55 9.77 -4.69
C LEU A 28 8.50 9.28 -5.77
N LEU A 29 8.28 8.07 -6.29
CA LEU A 29 9.15 7.42 -7.27
C LEU A 29 9.07 8.09 -8.65
N GLY A 30 7.93 8.70 -8.97
CA GLY A 30 7.61 9.36 -10.24
C GLY A 30 6.57 8.54 -10.96
N ASP A 31 5.38 9.11 -11.15
CA ASP A 31 4.25 8.40 -11.75
C ASP A 31 4.59 7.88 -13.16
N GLU A 32 5.47 8.56 -13.89
CA GLU A 32 5.99 8.14 -15.20
C GLU A 32 6.90 6.91 -15.14
N ARG A 33 7.47 6.59 -13.97
CA ARG A 33 8.40 5.48 -13.72
C ARG A 33 7.72 4.29 -13.07
N VAL A 34 6.43 4.40 -12.74
CA VAL A 34 5.68 3.42 -11.96
C VAL A 34 4.52 2.87 -12.77
N THR A 35 4.46 1.55 -12.88
CA THR A 35 3.27 0.85 -13.35
C THR A 35 2.51 0.28 -12.15
N VAL A 36 1.25 0.67 -11.99
CA VAL A 36 0.37 0.12 -10.95
C VAL A 36 -0.45 -1.03 -11.51
N VAL A 37 -0.35 -2.20 -10.89
CA VAL A 37 -1.15 -3.39 -11.19
C VAL A 37 -2.09 -3.66 -10.02
N THR A 38 -3.40 -3.57 -10.24
CA THR A 38 -4.38 -3.93 -9.21
C THR A 38 -4.78 -5.40 -9.32
N THR A 39 -4.81 -6.13 -8.21
CA THR A 39 -5.24 -7.54 -8.22
C THR A 39 -6.74 -7.67 -8.48
N ASP A 40 -7.53 -6.61 -8.29
CA ASP A 40 -8.97 -6.63 -8.53
C ASP A 40 -9.29 -6.86 -10.02
N ASP A 41 -8.38 -6.48 -10.92
CA ASP A 41 -8.49 -6.80 -12.35
C ASP A 41 -8.51 -8.32 -12.57
N TYR A 42 -7.86 -9.11 -11.72
CA TYR A 42 -7.72 -10.56 -11.86
C TYR A 42 -8.86 -11.34 -11.20
N HIS A 43 -10.00 -10.71 -10.89
CA HIS A 43 -11.21 -11.45 -10.56
C HIS A 43 -11.62 -12.36 -11.73
N LYS A 44 -12.02 -13.61 -11.44
CA LYS A 44 -12.58 -14.55 -12.45
C LYS A 44 -14.03 -14.21 -12.81
N HIS A 45 -14.72 -13.48 -11.94
CA HIS A 45 -16.15 -13.26 -12.03
C HIS A 45 -16.51 -11.81 -11.73
N ASN A 46 -17.42 -11.24 -12.50
CA ASN A 46 -18.00 -9.94 -12.22
C ASN A 46 -18.92 -9.96 -10.98
N ARG A 47 -19.41 -8.80 -10.56
CA ARG A 47 -20.20 -8.67 -9.32
C ARG A 47 -21.50 -9.46 -9.34
N LYS A 48 -22.14 -9.61 -10.51
CA LYS A 48 -23.40 -10.36 -10.65
C LYS A 48 -23.13 -11.85 -10.51
N ALA A 49 -22.17 -12.38 -11.29
CA ALA A 49 -21.77 -13.78 -11.25
C ALA A 49 -21.31 -14.22 -9.85
N ARG A 50 -20.52 -13.38 -9.14
CA ARG A 50 -20.11 -13.69 -7.75
C ARG A 50 -21.28 -13.85 -6.79
N ARG A 51 -22.38 -13.08 -6.96
CA ARG A 51 -23.59 -13.21 -6.14
C ARG A 51 -24.31 -14.52 -6.42
N GLU A 52 -24.43 -14.90 -7.69
CA GLU A 52 -25.06 -16.16 -8.12
C GLU A 52 -24.30 -17.38 -7.61
N LEU A 53 -22.95 -17.34 -7.72
CA LEU A 53 -22.04 -18.38 -7.23
C LEU A 53 -21.86 -18.37 -5.71
N ARG A 54 -22.37 -17.35 -5.01
CA ARG A 54 -22.18 -17.10 -3.57
C ARG A 54 -20.70 -17.12 -3.15
N ILE A 55 -19.81 -16.64 -4.02
CA ILE A 55 -18.37 -16.57 -3.78
C ILE A 55 -17.92 -15.13 -3.51
N SER A 56 -17.09 -14.96 -2.48
CA SER A 56 -16.52 -13.65 -2.15
C SER A 56 -15.33 -13.34 -3.05
N ALA A 57 -15.16 -12.06 -3.41
CA ALA A 57 -13.95 -11.58 -4.08
C ALA A 57 -12.68 -11.74 -3.20
N LEU A 58 -12.84 -11.93 -1.90
CA LEU A 58 -11.76 -12.25 -0.97
C LEU A 58 -11.32 -13.71 -1.04
N HIS A 59 -12.11 -14.59 -1.67
CA HIS A 59 -11.80 -16.01 -1.77
C HIS A 59 -10.77 -16.23 -2.89
N PRO A 60 -9.68 -16.98 -2.67
CA PRO A 60 -8.68 -17.29 -3.70
C PRO A 60 -9.28 -17.84 -4.99
N ASP A 61 -10.22 -18.78 -4.90
CA ASP A 61 -10.89 -19.36 -6.08
C ASP A 61 -11.63 -18.33 -6.96
N CYS A 62 -11.98 -17.16 -6.43
CA CYS A 62 -12.61 -16.07 -7.19
C CYS A 62 -11.60 -15.23 -7.99
N ASN A 63 -10.31 -15.51 -7.85
CA ASN A 63 -9.21 -14.73 -8.41
C ASN A 63 -8.29 -15.62 -9.23
N ASP A 64 -7.85 -15.11 -10.37
CA ASP A 64 -6.91 -15.77 -11.27
C ASP A 64 -5.47 -15.43 -10.86
N LEU A 65 -5.02 -16.07 -9.78
CA LEU A 65 -3.71 -15.82 -9.18
C LEU A 65 -2.56 -16.36 -10.04
N ASP A 66 -2.81 -17.41 -10.82
CA ASP A 66 -1.83 -17.97 -11.75
C ASP A 66 -1.59 -16.99 -12.91
N LEU A 67 -2.68 -16.42 -13.48
CA LEU A 67 -2.57 -15.38 -14.49
C LEU A 67 -1.88 -14.11 -13.95
N LEU A 68 -2.12 -13.75 -12.69
CA LEU A 68 -1.40 -12.66 -12.04
C LEU A 68 0.11 -12.96 -12.03
N GLY A 69 0.52 -14.15 -11.58
CA GLY A 69 1.93 -14.57 -11.58
C GLY A 69 2.55 -14.51 -12.98
N GLU A 70 1.88 -15.08 -13.99
CA GLU A 70 2.35 -15.03 -15.38
C GLU A 70 2.55 -13.59 -15.86
N HIS A 71 1.59 -12.71 -15.57
CA HIS A 71 1.70 -11.30 -15.96
C HIS A 71 2.83 -10.58 -15.23
N LEU A 72 3.08 -10.90 -13.95
CA LEU A 72 4.20 -10.33 -13.20
C LEU A 72 5.54 -10.78 -13.79
N ASP A 73 5.69 -12.04 -14.21
CA ASP A 73 6.91 -12.52 -14.87
C ASP A 73 7.15 -11.81 -16.20
N ARG A 74 6.11 -11.67 -17.02
CA ARG A 74 6.20 -10.96 -18.30
C ARG A 74 6.57 -9.50 -18.12
N LEU A 75 5.95 -8.82 -17.17
CA LEU A 75 6.27 -7.42 -16.86
C LEU A 75 7.70 -7.29 -16.31
N ALA A 76 8.13 -8.22 -15.45
CA ALA A 76 9.49 -8.27 -14.93
C ALA A 76 10.54 -8.51 -16.03
N SER A 77 10.18 -9.22 -17.11
CA SER A 77 11.02 -9.45 -18.28
C SER A 77 10.89 -8.38 -19.37
N GLY A 78 10.20 -7.26 -19.09
CA GLY A 78 10.05 -6.16 -20.05
C GLY A 78 9.00 -6.39 -21.13
N THR A 79 8.13 -7.38 -20.99
CA THR A 79 7.08 -7.72 -21.96
C THR A 79 5.72 -7.17 -21.51
N PRO A 80 5.04 -6.32 -22.32
CA PRO A 80 3.70 -5.84 -22.01
C PRO A 80 2.67 -6.98 -21.91
N VAL A 81 1.63 -6.75 -21.11
CA VAL A 81 0.50 -7.67 -20.94
C VAL A 81 -0.81 -6.97 -21.27
N ARG A 82 -1.86 -7.74 -21.59
CA ARG A 82 -3.20 -7.19 -21.82
C ARG A 82 -4.14 -7.66 -20.73
N LYS A 83 -4.84 -6.72 -20.09
CA LYS A 83 -5.80 -7.05 -19.02
C LYS A 83 -7.04 -6.17 -19.10
N ALA A 84 -8.19 -6.80 -18.97
CA ALA A 84 -9.48 -6.13 -18.75
C ALA A 84 -9.53 -5.58 -17.32
N PRO A 85 -9.64 -4.26 -17.12
CA PRO A 85 -9.69 -3.70 -15.80
C PRO A 85 -11.08 -3.92 -15.16
N TYR A 86 -11.11 -4.15 -13.85
CA TYR A 86 -12.35 -4.32 -13.11
C TYR A 86 -12.95 -2.97 -12.71
N ASN A 87 -14.12 -2.66 -13.25
CA ASN A 87 -14.80 -1.42 -13.01
C ASN A 87 -15.65 -1.50 -11.74
N HIS A 88 -15.25 -0.76 -10.70
CA HIS A 88 -15.97 -0.75 -9.43
C HIS A 88 -17.32 -0.04 -9.46
N SER A 89 -17.58 0.82 -10.45
CA SER A 89 -18.86 1.52 -10.59
C SER A 89 -19.91 0.57 -11.18
N THR A 90 -19.61 -0.06 -12.32
CA THR A 90 -20.51 -1.01 -12.98
C THR A 90 -20.52 -2.38 -12.30
N GLY A 91 -19.40 -2.75 -11.67
CA GLY A 91 -19.17 -4.08 -11.12
C GLY A 91 -18.81 -5.13 -12.15
N ASP A 92 -18.43 -4.72 -13.36
CA ASP A 92 -18.04 -5.56 -14.50
C ASP A 92 -16.62 -5.25 -15.00
N PHE A 93 -16.16 -5.95 -16.03
CA PHE A 93 -14.89 -5.68 -16.68
C PHE A 93 -15.05 -4.73 -17.87
N ASP A 94 -14.19 -3.73 -17.97
CA ASP A 94 -14.11 -2.86 -19.16
C ASP A 94 -13.28 -3.55 -20.26
N ALA A 95 -13.11 -2.87 -21.41
CA ALA A 95 -12.31 -3.37 -22.51
C ALA A 95 -10.84 -3.63 -22.10
N PRO A 96 -10.21 -4.74 -22.56
CA PRO A 96 -8.81 -5.01 -22.29
C PRO A 96 -7.88 -3.91 -22.79
N ARG A 97 -7.04 -3.40 -21.88
CA ARG A 97 -5.98 -2.44 -22.19
C ARG A 97 -4.61 -3.08 -22.01
N GLU A 98 -3.62 -2.50 -22.68
CA GLU A 98 -2.22 -2.86 -22.49
C GLU A 98 -1.70 -2.28 -21.17
N ILE A 99 -0.85 -3.05 -20.50
CA ILE A 99 -0.06 -2.65 -19.34
C ILE A 99 1.40 -2.84 -19.75
N ALA A 100 2.12 -1.74 -19.90
CA ALA A 100 3.54 -1.74 -20.19
C ALA A 100 4.35 -1.83 -18.87
N PRO A 101 5.54 -2.43 -18.87
CA PRO A 101 6.42 -2.40 -17.70
C PRO A 101 7.08 -1.02 -17.54
N SER A 102 7.38 -0.65 -16.29
CA SER A 102 8.14 0.56 -15.92
C SER A 102 9.29 0.19 -14.99
N GLU A 103 10.09 1.17 -14.54
CA GLU A 103 11.19 0.92 -13.59
C GLU A 103 10.73 0.32 -12.27
N PHE A 104 9.51 0.66 -11.84
CA PHE A 104 8.86 0.13 -10.65
C PHE A 104 7.50 -0.45 -11.02
N LEU A 105 7.14 -1.56 -10.39
CA LEU A 105 5.77 -2.06 -10.37
C LEU A 105 5.22 -2.03 -8.96
N ILE A 106 4.08 -1.37 -8.77
CA ILE A 106 3.32 -1.43 -7.53
C ILE A 106 2.14 -2.36 -7.77
N VAL A 107 2.15 -3.52 -7.10
CA VAL A 107 1.09 -4.52 -7.18
C VAL A 107 0.22 -4.37 -5.94
N GLU A 108 -0.97 -3.81 -6.09
CA GLU A 108 -1.85 -3.57 -4.96
C GLU A 108 -3.12 -4.41 -4.98
N GLY A 109 -3.57 -4.89 -3.82
CA GLY A 109 -4.78 -5.68 -3.81
C GLY A 109 -5.05 -6.52 -2.58
N LEU A 110 -5.87 -7.56 -2.78
CA LEU A 110 -6.40 -8.40 -1.71
C LEU A 110 -5.51 -9.61 -1.41
N LEU A 111 -4.96 -10.23 -2.45
CA LEU A 111 -4.38 -11.59 -2.39
C LEU A 111 -2.95 -11.66 -2.95
N GLY A 112 -2.25 -10.53 -3.03
CA GLY A 112 -0.90 -10.48 -3.60
C GLY A 112 0.10 -11.39 -2.88
N LEU A 113 -0.07 -11.67 -1.59
CA LEU A 113 0.86 -12.53 -0.82
C LEU A 113 0.28 -13.92 -0.52
N TYR A 114 -0.80 -14.31 -1.18
CA TYR A 114 -1.57 -15.51 -0.83
C TYR A 114 -0.73 -16.80 -0.94
N SER A 115 -0.14 -17.06 -2.11
CA SER A 115 0.68 -18.25 -2.35
C SER A 115 2.18 -17.94 -2.21
N PRO A 116 3.02 -18.95 -1.88
CA PRO A 116 4.48 -18.78 -1.92
C PRO A 116 4.97 -18.35 -3.31
N ALA A 117 4.43 -18.95 -4.37
CA ALA A 117 4.78 -18.59 -5.75
C ALA A 117 4.57 -17.09 -6.04
N LEU A 118 3.43 -16.51 -5.62
CA LEU A 118 3.21 -15.07 -5.78
C LEU A 118 4.21 -14.23 -4.98
N ARG A 119 4.60 -14.67 -3.79
CA ARG A 119 5.53 -13.95 -2.93
C ARG A 119 6.93 -13.83 -3.54
N ASP A 120 7.36 -14.83 -4.30
CA ASP A 120 8.70 -14.89 -4.89
C ASP A 120 8.90 -13.86 -6.03
N HIS A 121 7.84 -13.23 -6.53
CA HIS A 121 7.98 -12.17 -7.54
C HIS A 121 8.41 -10.81 -6.93
N TYR A 122 8.09 -10.55 -5.66
CA TYR A 122 8.24 -9.22 -5.07
C TYR A 122 9.62 -9.00 -4.44
N ASP A 123 10.13 -7.78 -4.61
CA ASP A 123 11.36 -7.32 -3.95
C ASP A 123 11.08 -6.72 -2.56
N LEU A 124 9.86 -6.22 -2.35
CA LEU A 124 9.38 -5.74 -1.06
C LEU A 124 7.87 -5.97 -0.94
N THR A 125 7.44 -6.48 0.22
CA THR A 125 6.02 -6.75 0.49
C THR A 125 5.51 -5.95 1.69
N VAL A 126 4.39 -5.24 1.49
CA VAL A 126 3.76 -4.41 2.52
C VAL A 126 2.36 -4.92 2.79
N TYR A 127 2.04 -5.19 4.06
CA TYR A 127 0.68 -5.47 4.52
C TYR A 127 0.11 -4.27 5.27
N LEU A 128 -1.07 -3.81 4.85
CA LEU A 128 -1.80 -2.71 5.47
C LEU A 128 -2.83 -3.23 6.49
N ASP A 129 -2.46 -3.16 7.76
CA ASP A 129 -3.20 -3.70 8.91
C ASP A 129 -4.10 -2.64 9.57
N THR A 130 -5.00 -2.07 8.77
CA THR A 130 -5.96 -1.05 9.21
C THR A 130 -7.01 -1.68 10.13
N PRO A 131 -7.24 -1.13 11.35
CA PRO A 131 -8.24 -1.64 12.28
C PRO A 131 -9.65 -1.68 11.69
N GLU A 132 -10.40 -2.72 12.03
CA GLU A 132 -11.75 -2.95 11.49
C GLU A 132 -12.72 -1.76 11.62
N PRO A 133 -12.82 -1.05 12.76
CA PRO A 133 -13.71 0.11 12.85
C PRO A 133 -13.38 1.22 11.86
N LEU A 134 -12.09 1.49 11.64
CA LEU A 134 -11.62 2.49 10.69
C LEU A 134 -11.89 2.06 9.25
N ARG A 135 -11.57 0.79 8.93
CA ARG A 135 -11.84 0.19 7.62
C ARG A 135 -13.33 0.20 7.29
N HIS A 136 -14.18 -0.13 8.25
CA HIS A 136 -15.64 -0.11 8.09
C HIS A 136 -16.13 1.30 7.77
N ARG A 137 -15.67 2.31 8.52
CA ARG A 137 -15.99 3.73 8.26
C ARG A 137 -15.61 4.14 6.84
N TRP A 138 -14.38 3.85 6.42
CA TRP A 138 -13.89 4.15 5.08
C TRP A 138 -14.66 3.40 3.99
N LYS A 139 -15.01 2.14 4.24
CA LYS A 139 -15.78 1.33 3.30
C LYS A 139 -17.18 1.88 3.11
N VAL A 140 -17.88 2.23 4.20
CA VAL A 140 -19.21 2.85 4.15
C VAL A 140 -19.14 4.16 3.35
N SER A 141 -18.27 5.10 3.74
CA SER A 141 -18.12 6.39 3.04
C SER A 141 -17.83 6.21 1.55
N ARG A 142 -16.86 5.35 1.18
CA ARG A 142 -16.49 5.13 -0.21
C ARG A 142 -17.59 4.43 -1.02
N ASP A 143 -18.16 3.34 -0.50
CA ASP A 143 -19.05 2.48 -1.27
C ASP A 143 -20.43 3.13 -1.44
N THR A 144 -20.88 3.96 -0.49
CA THR A 144 -22.10 4.77 -0.64
C THR A 144 -21.90 5.95 -1.59
N ALA A 145 -20.74 6.63 -1.52
CA ALA A 145 -20.48 7.79 -2.38
C ALA A 145 -20.13 7.44 -3.83
N LYS A 146 -19.38 6.34 -4.06
CA LYS A 146 -18.77 6.04 -5.37
C LYS A 146 -19.29 4.78 -6.05
N ARG A 147 -19.93 3.87 -5.32
CA ARG A 147 -20.28 2.53 -5.84
C ARG A 147 -21.78 2.22 -5.80
N GLY A 148 -22.60 3.20 -5.39
CA GLY A 148 -24.06 3.12 -5.40
C GLY A 148 -24.68 2.18 -4.36
N TYR A 149 -23.94 1.82 -3.31
CA TYR A 149 -24.49 0.98 -2.23
C TYR A 149 -25.23 1.82 -1.19
N SER A 150 -26.25 1.24 -0.56
CA SER A 150 -26.79 1.78 0.71
C SER A 150 -25.89 1.39 1.88
N GLN A 151 -25.97 2.15 2.99
CA GLN A 151 -25.21 1.83 4.20
C GLN A 151 -25.50 0.42 4.73
N GLY A 152 -26.78 0.00 4.74
CA GLY A 152 -27.17 -1.35 5.17
C GLY A 152 -26.56 -2.44 4.28
N GLN A 153 -26.53 -2.24 2.95
CA GLN A 153 -25.86 -3.19 2.04
C GLN A 153 -24.36 -3.31 2.33
N VAL A 154 -23.70 -2.21 2.70
CA VAL A 154 -22.27 -2.24 3.05
C VAL A 154 -22.05 -3.01 4.36
N GLN A 155 -22.93 -2.83 5.36
CA GLN A 155 -22.88 -3.56 6.64
C GLN A 155 -23.08 -5.06 6.43
N ASP A 156 -24.11 -5.47 5.69
CA ASP A 156 -24.36 -6.87 5.34
C ASP A 156 -23.16 -7.50 4.62
N LEU A 157 -22.52 -6.75 3.71
CA LEU A 157 -21.34 -7.20 2.99
C LEU A 157 -20.12 -7.36 3.90
N LEU A 158 -19.95 -6.48 4.89
CA LEU A 158 -18.87 -6.57 5.87
C LEU A 158 -19.03 -7.82 6.72
N GLU A 159 -20.21 -8.05 7.29
CA GLU A 159 -20.52 -9.22 8.12
C GLU A 159 -20.30 -10.53 7.37
N ARG A 160 -20.85 -10.65 6.15
CA ARG A 160 -20.72 -11.87 5.34
C ARG A 160 -19.29 -12.17 4.90
N ARG A 161 -18.43 -11.15 4.84
CA ARG A 161 -17.04 -11.29 4.36
C ARG A 161 -16.04 -11.48 5.49
N GLU A 162 -16.43 -11.24 6.73
CA GLU A 162 -15.53 -11.30 7.89
C GLU A 162 -14.79 -12.65 7.98
N GLN A 163 -15.52 -13.76 7.92
CA GLN A 163 -14.91 -15.10 7.99
C GLN A 163 -13.94 -15.36 6.82
N VAL A 164 -14.28 -14.88 5.62
CA VAL A 164 -13.43 -15.03 4.43
C VAL A 164 -12.18 -14.15 4.54
N SER A 165 -12.32 -12.92 5.06
CA SER A 165 -11.20 -12.00 5.31
C SER A 165 -10.24 -12.56 6.36
N ALA A 166 -10.79 -13.03 7.49
CA ALA A 166 -10.03 -13.67 8.55
C ALA A 166 -9.24 -14.89 8.04
N ARG A 167 -9.81 -15.65 7.11
CA ARG A 167 -9.20 -16.87 6.57
C ARG A 167 -8.16 -16.62 5.48
N TYR A 168 -8.37 -15.66 4.59
CA TYR A 168 -7.53 -15.52 3.38
C TYR A 168 -6.78 -14.19 3.28
N ILE A 169 -7.27 -13.13 3.93
CA ILE A 169 -6.65 -11.80 3.86
C ILE A 169 -5.68 -11.61 5.02
N ARG A 170 -6.17 -11.74 6.26
CA ARG A 170 -5.37 -11.44 7.47
C ARG A 170 -4.08 -12.27 7.62
N PRO A 171 -4.04 -13.57 7.27
CA PRO A 171 -2.81 -14.36 7.38
C PRO A 171 -1.66 -13.86 6.51
N GLN A 172 -1.95 -13.12 5.43
CA GLN A 172 -0.90 -12.56 4.55
C GLN A 172 0.02 -11.57 5.28
N ARG A 173 -0.41 -11.00 6.41
CA ARG A 173 0.44 -10.17 7.28
C ARG A 173 1.70 -10.91 7.73
N ASP A 174 1.59 -12.22 7.96
CA ASP A 174 2.69 -13.04 8.48
C ASP A 174 3.74 -13.33 7.39
N HIS A 175 3.48 -12.95 6.15
CA HIS A 175 4.42 -13.04 5.03
C HIS A 175 4.97 -11.69 4.56
N ALA A 176 4.46 -10.56 5.08
CA ALA A 176 4.88 -9.24 4.62
C ALA A 176 6.17 -8.78 5.31
N ASP A 177 7.09 -8.25 4.52
CA ASP A 177 8.34 -7.62 4.95
C ASP A 177 8.10 -6.41 5.86
N MET A 178 7.05 -5.65 5.54
CA MET A 178 6.60 -4.49 6.31
C MET A 178 5.12 -4.60 6.65
N VAL A 179 4.76 -4.21 7.86
CA VAL A 179 3.37 -4.05 8.29
C VAL A 179 3.12 -2.60 8.63
N VAL A 180 2.16 -1.99 7.94
CA VAL A 180 1.77 -0.59 8.13
C VAL A 180 0.40 -0.56 8.75
N ARG A 181 0.21 0.23 9.79
CA ARG A 181 -1.08 0.39 10.47
C ARG A 181 -1.36 1.86 10.69
N PHE A 182 -2.53 2.31 10.22
CA PHE A 182 -3.08 3.61 10.59
C PHE A 182 -4.17 3.44 11.64
N ARG A 183 -4.17 4.25 12.68
CA ARG A 183 -5.21 4.20 13.74
C ARG A 183 -5.55 5.60 14.25
N PRO A 184 -6.82 5.83 14.66
CA PRO A 184 -7.16 7.07 15.35
C PRO A 184 -6.35 7.20 16.65
N GLY A 185 -5.82 8.39 16.88
CA GLY A 185 -5.26 8.78 18.16
C GLY A 185 -6.32 9.25 19.14
N PRO A 186 -6.01 9.34 20.45
CA PRO A 186 -6.96 9.84 21.46
C PRO A 186 -7.50 11.25 21.16
N LYS A 187 -6.76 12.05 20.39
CA LYS A 187 -7.11 13.42 19.98
C LYS A 187 -7.31 13.57 18.47
N ALA A 188 -7.47 12.48 17.73
CA ALA A 188 -7.66 12.55 16.28
C ALA A 188 -9.07 13.07 15.97
N ILE A 189 -9.13 14.25 15.33
CA ILE A 189 -10.39 14.87 14.89
C ILE A 189 -10.89 14.20 13.61
N ASP A 190 -9.98 13.87 12.71
CA ASP A 190 -10.30 13.24 11.42
C ASP A 190 -9.10 12.41 10.90
N ASP A 191 -9.20 11.93 9.66
CA ASP A 191 -8.20 11.07 9.03
C ASP A 191 -6.83 11.74 8.79
N THR A 192 -6.71 13.08 8.92
CA THR A 192 -5.43 13.78 8.80
C THR A 192 -4.49 13.50 9.98
N MET A 193 -5.06 13.13 11.13
CA MET A 193 -4.34 12.92 12.39
C MET A 193 -4.30 11.46 12.83
N LEU A 194 -4.36 10.52 11.90
CA LEU A 194 -4.15 9.11 12.22
C LEU A 194 -2.69 8.88 12.63
N HIS A 195 -2.51 8.15 13.73
CA HIS A 195 -1.20 7.60 14.06
C HIS A 195 -0.84 6.56 13.00
N ALA A 196 0.42 6.56 12.58
CA ALA A 196 0.98 5.52 11.72
C ALA A 196 1.94 4.66 12.52
N THR A 197 1.92 3.36 12.28
CA THR A 197 2.94 2.43 12.76
C THR A 197 3.51 1.73 11.55
N VAL A 198 4.84 1.75 11.40
CA VAL A 198 5.58 1.07 10.33
C VAL A 198 6.49 0.05 11.00
N ALA A 199 6.09 -1.21 10.95
CA ALA A 199 6.89 -2.34 11.42
C ALA A 199 7.66 -2.95 10.23
N MET A 200 8.96 -3.16 10.41
CA MET A 200 9.89 -3.69 9.42
C MET A 200 10.56 -4.94 9.98
N ARG A 201 10.58 -6.03 9.20
CA ARG A 201 11.36 -7.23 9.53
C ARG A 201 12.85 -6.99 9.28
N ASN A 202 13.68 -7.82 9.92
CA ASN A 202 15.15 -7.65 9.99
C ASN A 202 15.82 -7.62 8.61
N GLN A 203 15.26 -8.35 7.65
CA GLN A 203 15.76 -8.43 6.27
C GLN A 203 15.50 -7.16 5.45
N VAL A 204 14.62 -6.28 5.91
CA VAL A 204 14.27 -5.05 5.21
C VAL A 204 15.35 -4.01 5.43
N ARG A 205 15.94 -3.52 4.34
CA ARG A 205 16.83 -2.36 4.39
C ARG A 205 16.05 -1.13 4.80
N HIS A 206 16.37 -0.59 5.97
CA HIS A 206 15.77 0.63 6.50
C HIS A 206 16.87 1.65 6.84
N PRO A 207 16.52 2.94 6.99
CA PRO A 207 17.50 3.94 7.43
C PRO A 207 18.03 3.60 8.82
N ALA A 208 19.13 4.24 9.24
CA ALA A 208 19.54 4.24 10.64
C ALA A 208 18.51 5.04 11.46
N LEU A 209 17.43 4.37 11.87
CA LEU A 209 16.24 5.00 12.47
C LEU A 209 16.54 5.72 13.79
N THR A 210 17.45 5.18 14.59
CA THR A 210 17.94 5.85 15.80
C THR A 210 18.56 7.20 15.45
N ALA A 211 19.43 7.24 14.44
CA ALA A 211 20.02 8.49 13.97
C ALA A 211 18.97 9.45 13.39
N VAL A 212 17.96 8.96 12.66
CA VAL A 212 16.85 9.81 12.17
C VAL A 212 16.14 10.53 13.32
N ILE A 213 15.87 9.82 14.42
CA ILE A 213 15.20 10.39 15.60
C ILE A 213 16.11 11.35 16.35
N GLU A 214 17.37 10.97 16.61
CA GLU A 214 18.35 11.80 17.32
C GLU A 214 18.67 13.10 16.57
N GLU A 215 18.74 13.02 15.25
CA GLU A 215 18.93 14.16 14.36
C GLU A 215 17.68 15.03 14.19
N SER A 216 16.54 14.58 14.72
CA SER A 216 15.26 15.27 14.65
C SER A 216 14.68 15.60 16.04
N PRO A 217 15.33 16.45 16.87
CA PRO A 217 14.85 16.76 18.21
C PRO A 217 13.40 17.26 18.29
N LEU A 218 12.92 18.00 17.27
CA LEU A 218 11.53 18.44 17.23
C LEU A 218 10.59 17.26 16.96
N ALA A 219 10.98 16.33 16.07
CA ALA A 219 10.17 15.16 15.74
C ALA A 219 10.25 14.04 16.80
N ALA A 220 11.31 13.97 17.61
CA ALA A 220 11.56 12.89 18.56
C ALA A 220 10.39 12.58 19.54
N PRO A 221 9.60 13.55 20.04
CA PRO A 221 8.42 13.26 20.85
C PRO A 221 7.29 12.57 20.08
N ARG A 222 7.26 12.75 18.76
CA ARG A 222 6.21 12.29 17.82
C ARG A 222 6.65 11.12 16.95
N LEU A 223 7.94 10.82 16.91
CA LEU A 223 8.55 9.71 16.17
C LEU A 223 9.28 8.79 17.15
N GLN A 224 8.70 7.65 17.45
CA GLN A 224 9.24 6.72 18.44
C GLN A 224 9.69 5.43 17.77
N LEU A 225 10.95 5.05 18.01
CA LEU A 225 11.45 3.73 17.63
C LEU A 225 11.19 2.75 18.78
N ARG A 226 10.35 1.75 18.51
CA ARG A 226 10.21 0.56 19.36
C ARG A 226 10.97 -0.58 18.70
N LYS A 227 11.88 -1.20 19.42
CA LYS A 227 12.53 -2.43 18.97
C LYS A 227 11.62 -3.62 19.31
N GLN A 228 11.29 -4.45 18.33
CA GLN A 228 10.57 -5.69 18.56
C GLN A 228 11.44 -6.85 18.07
N GLY A 229 12.15 -7.49 19.00
CA GLY A 229 13.12 -8.55 18.66
C GLY A 229 14.25 -8.03 17.77
N GLU A 230 14.44 -8.68 16.63
CA GLU A 230 15.46 -8.32 15.64
C GLU A 230 14.98 -7.28 14.59
N GLY A 231 13.69 -6.89 14.62
CA GLY A 231 13.11 -5.93 13.67
C GLY A 231 12.99 -4.51 14.23
N ALA A 232 12.42 -3.60 13.42
CA ALA A 232 12.22 -2.21 13.80
C ALA A 232 10.76 -1.79 13.68
N VAL A 233 10.22 -1.11 14.69
CA VAL A 233 8.87 -0.54 14.65
C VAL A 233 8.96 0.96 14.88
N ILE A 234 8.50 1.75 13.92
CA ILE A 234 8.38 3.19 14.06
C ILE A 234 6.92 3.53 14.33
N GLU A 235 6.68 4.29 15.39
CA GLU A 235 5.40 4.92 15.68
C GLU A 235 5.49 6.41 15.34
N ILE A 236 4.55 6.88 14.52
CA ILE A 236 4.42 8.27 14.11
C ILE A 236 3.10 8.80 14.68
N ASP A 237 3.20 9.84 15.51
CA ASP A 237 2.02 10.52 16.04
C ASP A 237 1.33 11.29 14.91
N GLY A 238 0.01 11.16 14.76
CA GLY A 238 -0.74 11.83 13.69
C GLY A 238 -0.80 13.35 13.83
N ARG A 239 -0.40 13.88 14.99
CA ARG A 239 -0.31 15.33 15.25
C ARG A 239 1.06 15.92 14.93
N ILE A 240 1.96 15.15 14.33
CA ILE A 240 3.27 15.65 13.92
C ILE A 240 3.07 16.85 12.97
N ALA A 241 3.64 17.99 13.34
CA ALA A 241 3.55 19.24 12.61
C ALA A 241 4.45 19.21 11.36
N ASP A 242 4.20 20.14 10.44
CA ASP A 242 4.92 20.22 9.17
C ASP A 242 6.44 20.40 9.38
N GLU A 243 6.84 21.19 10.37
CA GLU A 243 8.25 21.40 10.71
C GLU A 243 8.91 20.13 11.28
N GLU A 244 8.21 19.42 12.17
CA GLU A 244 8.69 18.15 12.74
C GLU A 244 8.84 17.09 11.64
N ALA A 245 7.85 16.98 10.75
CA ALA A 245 7.88 16.06 9.62
C ALA A 245 9.02 16.39 8.65
N ALA A 246 9.17 17.66 8.26
CA ALA A 246 10.24 18.12 7.40
C ALA A 246 11.64 17.85 7.99
N GLN A 247 11.78 17.89 9.33
CA GLN A 247 13.05 17.53 9.98
C GLN A 247 13.36 16.04 9.84
N ALA A 248 12.37 15.17 10.08
CA ALA A 248 12.52 13.74 9.89
C ALA A 248 12.85 13.39 8.42
N GLU A 249 12.21 14.06 7.46
CA GLU A 249 12.53 13.94 6.04
C GLU A 249 13.97 14.33 5.73
N ARG A 250 14.46 15.47 6.26
CA ARG A 250 15.85 15.91 6.09
C ARG A 250 16.86 14.94 6.71
N ALA A 251 16.52 14.31 7.84
CA ALA A 251 17.37 13.29 8.44
C ALA A 251 17.44 12.02 7.56
N LEU A 252 16.32 11.60 6.97
CA LEU A 252 16.29 10.53 5.97
C LEU A 252 17.14 10.89 4.72
N MET A 253 17.05 12.13 4.23
CA MET A 253 17.83 12.62 3.10
C MET A 253 19.35 12.59 3.35
N ARG A 254 19.80 12.91 4.58
CA ARG A 254 21.25 12.90 4.88
C ARG A 254 21.85 11.51 4.75
N GLN A 255 21.07 10.48 5.02
CA GLN A 255 21.50 9.09 4.89
C GLN A 255 21.38 8.56 3.45
N ARG A 256 20.51 9.18 2.64
CA ARG A 256 20.29 8.88 1.21
C ARG A 256 20.04 10.18 0.42
N PRO A 257 21.09 10.87 -0.02
CA PRO A 257 20.97 12.13 -0.77
C PRO A 257 20.12 12.01 -2.04
N GLU A 258 20.02 10.82 -2.61
CA GLU A 258 19.20 10.49 -3.79
C GLU A 258 17.69 10.72 -3.54
N LEU A 259 17.24 10.60 -2.28
CA LEU A 259 15.84 10.88 -1.90
C LEU A 259 15.46 12.37 -2.05
N ARG A 260 16.45 13.26 -2.18
CA ARG A 260 16.24 14.71 -2.19
C ARG A 260 15.35 15.18 -3.32
N GLN A 261 15.47 14.58 -4.50
CA GLN A 261 14.64 14.94 -5.67
C GLN A 261 13.21 14.40 -5.52
N LEU A 262 13.04 13.25 -4.86
CA LEU A 262 11.76 12.57 -4.70
C LEU A 262 10.87 13.26 -3.66
N LEU A 263 11.47 13.83 -2.62
CA LEU A 263 10.79 14.58 -1.55
C LEU A 263 10.24 15.95 -1.97
N GLN A 264 10.59 16.45 -3.17
CA GLN A 264 9.89 17.61 -3.76
C GLN A 264 8.48 17.25 -4.26
N ARG A 265 8.15 15.95 -4.29
CA ARG A 265 6.85 15.44 -4.72
C ARG A 265 5.94 15.25 -3.50
N HIS A 266 4.63 15.39 -3.71
CA HIS A 266 3.68 15.57 -2.63
C HIS A 266 3.31 14.25 -1.94
N THR A 267 4.01 13.90 -0.86
CA THR A 267 3.61 12.80 0.02
C THR A 267 2.45 13.20 0.94
N GLY A 268 1.87 12.22 1.64
CA GLY A 268 0.85 12.48 2.66
C GLY A 268 -0.50 12.92 2.12
N GLN A 269 -0.66 13.05 0.80
CA GLN A 269 -1.91 13.43 0.17
C GLN A 269 -2.91 12.27 0.14
N PHE A 270 -4.16 12.57 0.47
CA PHE A 270 -5.26 11.61 0.37
C PHE A 270 -6.59 12.31 0.10
N MET A 271 -7.55 11.56 -0.43
CA MET A 271 -8.91 12.05 -0.66
C MET A 271 -9.82 11.66 0.51
N SER A 272 -10.54 12.62 1.07
CA SER A 272 -11.59 12.39 2.05
C SER A 272 -12.83 13.19 1.67
N ASN A 273 -13.96 12.50 1.49
CA ASN A 273 -15.24 13.08 1.08
C ASN A 273 -15.16 13.99 -0.17
N GLY A 274 -14.31 13.64 -1.14
CA GLY A 274 -14.13 14.40 -2.38
C GLY A 274 -13.15 15.58 -2.27
N THR A 275 -12.60 15.84 -1.08
CA THR A 275 -11.61 16.89 -0.86
C THR A 275 -10.22 16.29 -0.68
N GLN A 276 -9.21 16.88 -1.33
CA GLN A 276 -7.81 16.53 -1.10
C GLN A 276 -7.37 17.07 0.26
N ARG A 277 -6.75 16.21 1.06
CA ARG A 277 -6.23 16.53 2.39
C ARG A 277 -4.82 16.00 2.54
N HIS A 278 -4.15 16.40 3.60
CA HIS A 278 -2.76 16.06 3.88
C HIS A 278 -2.61 15.45 5.27
N SER A 279 -1.70 14.47 5.41
CA SER A 279 -1.29 13.90 6.68
C SER A 279 0.22 13.64 6.67
N ASN A 280 0.94 14.31 7.56
CA ASN A 280 2.38 14.13 7.74
C ASN A 280 2.74 12.69 8.13
N ALA A 281 1.91 12.04 8.96
CA ALA A 281 2.14 10.66 9.36
C ALA A 281 2.00 9.67 8.17
N LEU A 282 1.07 9.93 7.25
CA LEU A 282 0.97 9.20 6.00
C LEU A 282 2.18 9.44 5.11
N GLY A 283 2.63 10.70 4.98
CA GLY A 283 3.80 11.05 4.16
C GLY A 283 5.07 10.36 4.63
N LEU A 284 5.35 10.41 5.93
CA LEU A 284 6.48 9.70 6.54
C LEU A 284 6.37 8.17 6.37
N ALA A 285 5.17 7.59 6.48
CA ALA A 285 4.99 6.16 6.22
C ALA A 285 5.30 5.80 4.76
N GLN A 286 4.84 6.61 3.80
CA GLN A 286 5.16 6.42 2.37
C GLN A 286 6.66 6.49 2.11
N LEU A 287 7.36 7.45 2.73
CA LEU A 287 8.81 7.58 2.63
C LEU A 287 9.57 6.40 3.21
N LEU A 288 9.16 5.92 4.38
CA LEU A 288 9.77 4.76 5.02
C LEU A 288 9.62 3.47 4.18
N ILE A 289 8.55 3.34 3.42
CA ILE A 289 8.33 2.23 2.49
C ILE A 289 9.15 2.42 1.20
N ALA A 290 9.20 3.64 0.67
CA ALA A 290 9.97 3.94 -0.53
C ALA A 290 11.48 3.77 -0.31
N TYR A 291 11.98 3.98 0.92
CA TYR A 291 13.40 3.88 1.25
C TYR A 291 14.04 2.53 0.88
N PRO A 292 13.50 1.35 1.29
CA PRO A 292 14.02 0.06 0.85
C PRO A 292 13.92 -0.16 -0.66
N VAL A 293 12.84 0.27 -1.30
CA VAL A 293 12.63 0.17 -2.76
C VAL A 293 13.75 0.91 -3.51
N ILE A 294 14.02 2.15 -3.11
CA ILE A 294 15.06 2.99 -3.72
C ILE A 294 16.45 2.44 -3.40
N SER A 295 16.67 1.98 -2.17
CA SER A 295 17.92 1.35 -1.76
C SER A 295 18.22 0.07 -2.55
N ALA A 296 17.19 -0.71 -2.90
CA ALA A 296 17.32 -1.89 -3.75
C ALA A 296 17.66 -1.50 -5.21
N LYS A 297 17.10 -0.40 -5.72
CA LYS A 297 17.42 0.15 -7.05
C LYS A 297 18.89 0.56 -7.16
N ILE A 298 19.36 1.35 -6.20
CA ILE A 298 20.75 1.80 -6.15
C ILE A 298 21.71 0.62 -6.03
N ALA A 299 21.38 -0.38 -5.21
CA ALA A 299 22.22 -1.57 -5.04
C ALA A 299 22.36 -2.39 -6.33
N ARG A 300 21.47 -2.22 -7.31
CA ARG A 300 21.57 -2.83 -8.65
C ARG A 300 22.45 -2.02 -9.62
N GLY A 301 22.95 -0.86 -9.20
CA GLY A 301 23.78 0.04 -10.01
C GLY A 301 23.01 1.14 -10.74
N ASP A 302 21.75 1.37 -10.36
CA ASP A 302 20.83 2.22 -11.13
C ASP A 302 20.80 3.66 -10.59
N THR A 303 20.73 4.64 -11.49
CA THR A 303 20.46 6.04 -11.14
C THR A 303 19.01 6.21 -10.73
N VAL A 304 18.79 6.83 -9.56
CA VAL A 304 17.46 7.16 -9.00
C VAL A 304 16.98 8.49 -9.52
#